data_AF-A0A378VX87-F1
#
_entry.id   AF-A0A378VX87-F1
#
_cell.length_a   1.000
_cell.length_b   1.000
_cell.length_c   1.000
_cell.angle_alpha   90.00
_cell.angle_beta   90.00
_cell.angle_gamma   90.00
#
_symmetry.space_group_name_H-M   'P 1'
#
loop_
_entity.id
_entity.type
_entity.pdbx_description
1 polymer ?
#
loop_
_entity_poly.entity_id
_entity_poly.type
_entity_poly.pdbx_seq_one_letter_code
_entity_poly.pdbx_strand_id
1 'polypeptide(L)'
;MLRKEENMRFAEKFGIPFIDKDDDYENDRKEWFAKAKGMEFEPERGIRCTMCFDMRFEKAVQYAHEHGFPVFTSSLGISRWKNMAQINDCGHRAAAPYDDVAYWDFNWRKGGGGARMIEISKRENFYQQEYCGCAYSLRDSNAHRKSQGRIPVKLGVLYYGDESTQYEPAPVRVDK
;
A
#
# COMPACT_ATOMS: atom_id res chain seq x y z
N MET A 1 11.14 0.61 -9.62
CA MET A 1 10.36 1.18 -8.50
C MET A 1 10.73 0.47 -7.20
N LEU A 2 11.26 1.17 -6.19
CA LEU A 2 11.88 0.62 -4.98
C LEU A 2 11.08 -0.54 -4.32
N ARG A 3 9.83 -0.30 -3.92
CA ARG A 3 9.01 -1.31 -3.22
C ARG A 3 8.64 -2.52 -4.09
N LYS A 4 8.53 -2.32 -5.41
CA LYS A 4 8.22 -3.39 -6.35
C LYS A 4 9.42 -4.32 -6.49
N GLU A 5 10.59 -3.75 -6.75
CA GLU A 5 11.86 -4.50 -6.83
C GLU A 5 12.12 -5.27 -5.53
N GLU A 6 11.86 -4.65 -4.38
CA GLU A 6 11.98 -5.30 -3.07
C GLU A 6 11.00 -6.46 -2.88
N ASN A 7 9.73 -6.28 -3.27
CA ASN A 7 8.72 -7.33 -3.21
C ASN A 7 9.05 -8.49 -4.15
N MET A 8 9.54 -8.21 -5.36
CA MET A 8 9.99 -9.22 -6.32
C MET A 8 11.16 -10.04 -5.76
N ARG A 9 12.19 -9.38 -5.23
CA ARG A 9 13.34 -10.05 -4.58
C ARG A 9 12.90 -10.90 -3.40
N PHE A 10 11.96 -10.42 -2.59
CA PHE A 10 11.43 -11.19 -1.47
C PHE A 10 10.63 -12.40 -1.95
N ALA A 11 9.76 -12.24 -2.95
CA ALA A 11 9.01 -13.36 -3.53
C ALA A 11 9.94 -14.44 -4.09
N GLU A 12 10.96 -14.04 -4.85
CA GLU A 12 11.99 -14.94 -5.40
C GLU A 12 12.71 -15.73 -4.31
N LYS A 13 13.17 -15.06 -3.24
CA LYS A 13 13.83 -15.69 -2.09
C LYS A 13 13.00 -16.81 -1.44
N PHE A 14 11.67 -16.70 -1.49
CA PHE A 14 10.75 -17.68 -0.90
C PHE A 14 10.10 -18.60 -1.95
N GLY A 15 10.53 -18.55 -3.22
CA GLY A 15 9.97 -19.37 -4.29
C GLY A 15 8.50 -19.07 -4.60
N ILE A 16 8.04 -17.84 -4.32
CA ILE A 16 6.67 -17.39 -4.56
C ILE A 16 6.59 -16.84 -6.00
N PRO A 17 5.71 -17.38 -6.87
CA PRO A 17 5.50 -16.80 -8.19
C PRO A 17 5.07 -15.34 -8.10
N PHE A 18 5.72 -14.48 -8.88
CA PHE A 18 5.42 -13.05 -8.94
C PHE A 18 4.89 -12.71 -10.32
N ILE A 19 3.63 -12.27 -10.38
CA ILE A 19 3.03 -11.77 -11.62
C ILE A 19 3.04 -10.25 -11.59
N ASP A 20 3.75 -9.67 -12.54
CA ASP A 20 3.88 -8.23 -12.69
C ASP A 20 2.91 -7.71 -13.76
N LYS A 21 1.85 -7.02 -13.34
CA LYS A 21 0.82 -6.40 -14.20
C LYS A 21 1.03 -4.88 -14.34
N ASP A 22 2.28 -4.48 -14.51
CA ASP A 22 2.73 -3.09 -14.63
C ASP A 22 3.32 -2.82 -16.04
N ASP A 23 2.84 -3.55 -17.03
CA ASP A 23 3.26 -3.52 -18.43
C ASP A 23 2.86 -2.22 -19.16
N ASP A 24 1.82 -1.53 -18.68
CA ASP A 24 1.38 -0.22 -19.18
C ASP A 24 1.29 0.85 -18.08
N TYR A 25 2.37 0.95 -17.29
CA TYR A 25 2.44 1.89 -16.17
C TYR A 25 2.09 3.34 -16.54
N GLU A 26 2.49 3.80 -17.73
CA GLU A 26 2.29 5.19 -18.13
C GLU A 26 0.80 5.49 -18.38
N ASN A 27 0.05 4.57 -19.00
CA ASN A 27 -1.38 4.77 -19.21
C ASN A 27 -2.16 4.53 -17.91
N ASP A 28 -1.78 3.53 -17.11
CA ASP A 28 -2.35 3.30 -15.77
C ASP A 28 -2.23 4.53 -14.88
N ARG A 29 -1.07 5.19 -14.93
CA ARG A 29 -0.84 6.42 -14.19
C ARG A 29 -1.76 7.54 -14.67
N LYS A 30 -1.88 7.74 -16.00
CA LYS A 30 -2.76 8.76 -16.58
C LYS A 30 -4.22 8.51 -16.23
N GLU A 31 -4.68 7.26 -16.35
CA GLU A 31 -6.04 6.86 -15.99
C GLU A 31 -6.31 7.14 -14.50
N TRP A 32 -5.37 6.78 -13.62
CA TRP A 32 -5.51 7.05 -12.20
C TRP A 32 -5.65 8.54 -11.91
N PHE A 33 -4.83 9.40 -12.54
CA PHE A 33 -4.95 10.85 -12.39
C PHE A 33 -6.26 11.40 -12.96
N ALA A 34 -6.73 10.86 -14.09
CA ALA A 34 -8.01 11.24 -14.67
C ALA A 34 -9.18 10.91 -13.72
N LYS A 35 -9.21 9.72 -13.13
CA LYS A 35 -10.21 9.32 -12.13
C LYS A 35 -10.09 10.08 -10.81
N ALA A 36 -8.88 10.50 -10.43
CA ALA A 36 -8.64 11.27 -9.21
C ALA A 36 -9.00 12.76 -9.32
N LYS A 37 -9.32 13.25 -10.52
CA LYS A 37 -9.69 14.65 -10.76
C LYS A 37 -10.90 15.05 -9.91
N GLY A 38 -10.78 16.16 -9.20
CA GLY A 38 -11.79 16.63 -8.23
C GLY A 38 -11.66 16.00 -6.83
N MET A 39 -10.76 15.03 -6.63
CA MET A 39 -10.48 14.39 -5.34
C MET A 39 -9.07 14.72 -4.82
N GLU A 40 -8.42 15.76 -5.37
CA GLU A 40 -7.03 16.11 -5.07
C GLU A 40 -6.83 16.49 -3.61
N PHE A 41 -7.84 17.05 -2.96
CA PHE A 41 -7.80 17.48 -1.56
C PHE A 41 -8.59 16.60 -0.60
N GLU A 42 -9.16 15.49 -1.09
CA GLU A 42 -9.76 14.49 -0.23
C GLU A 42 -8.73 13.97 0.79
N PRO A 43 -9.10 13.79 2.06
CA PRO A 43 -8.18 13.25 3.05
C PRO A 43 -7.86 11.77 2.76
N GLU A 44 -6.76 11.27 3.32
CA GLU A 44 -6.54 9.83 3.37
C GLU A 44 -7.70 9.14 4.11
N ARG A 45 -8.11 7.96 3.62
CA ARG A 45 -9.37 7.26 3.99
C ARG A 45 -10.65 7.89 3.44
N GLY A 46 -10.57 9.02 2.73
CA GLY A 46 -11.68 9.60 1.98
C GLY A 46 -11.98 8.88 0.65
N ILE A 47 -12.85 9.45 -0.17
CA ILE A 47 -13.35 8.82 -1.41
C ILE A 47 -12.25 8.52 -2.43
N ARG A 48 -11.16 9.32 -2.43
CA ARG A 48 -9.99 9.04 -3.28
C ARG A 48 -9.37 7.69 -2.98
N CYS A 49 -9.32 7.29 -1.71
CA CYS A 49 -8.79 5.98 -1.34
C CYS A 49 -9.71 4.86 -1.83
N THR A 50 -11.04 5.02 -1.73
CA THR A 50 -12.01 4.07 -2.30
C THR A 50 -11.77 3.88 -3.80
N MET A 51 -11.77 4.97 -4.58
CA MET A 51 -11.49 4.92 -6.03
C MET A 51 -10.14 4.23 -6.34
N CYS A 52 -9.10 4.58 -5.57
CA CYS A 52 -7.76 4.03 -5.72
C CYS A 52 -7.72 2.51 -5.44
N PHE A 53 -8.53 2.01 -4.50
CA PHE A 53 -8.62 0.60 -4.17
C PHE A 53 -9.49 -0.15 -5.17
N ASP A 54 -10.67 0.38 -5.55
CA ASP A 54 -11.56 -0.22 -6.55
C ASP A 54 -10.77 -0.53 -7.84
N MET A 55 -10.07 0.47 -8.39
CA MET A 55 -9.26 0.30 -9.61
C MET A 55 -8.20 -0.81 -9.51
N ARG A 56 -7.61 -1.01 -8.31
CA ARG A 56 -6.59 -2.06 -8.09
C ARG A 56 -7.22 -3.43 -7.89
N PHE A 57 -8.34 -3.48 -7.17
CA PHE A 57 -9.05 -4.72 -6.91
C PHE A 57 -9.74 -5.26 -8.16
N GLU A 58 -10.29 -4.40 -9.01
CA GLU A 58 -10.84 -4.75 -10.32
C GLU A 58 -9.81 -5.49 -11.18
N LYS A 59 -8.58 -4.95 -11.29
CA LYS A 59 -7.50 -5.62 -12.02
C LYS A 59 -7.07 -6.94 -11.37
N ALA A 60 -6.99 -6.98 -10.04
CA ALA A 60 -6.55 -8.17 -9.30
C ALA A 60 -7.56 -9.33 -9.41
N VAL A 61 -8.85 -9.04 -9.27
CA VAL A 61 -9.90 -10.06 -9.37
C VAL A 61 -10.10 -10.53 -10.81
N GLN A 62 -10.00 -9.63 -11.79
CA GLN A 62 -10.02 -10.01 -13.20
C GLN A 62 -8.91 -11.01 -13.50
N TYR A 63 -7.68 -10.74 -13.03
CA TYR A 63 -6.57 -11.67 -13.20
C TYR A 63 -6.83 -13.01 -12.50
N ALA A 64 -7.38 -12.97 -11.28
CA ALA A 64 -7.73 -14.18 -10.53
C ALA A 64 -8.73 -15.05 -11.30
N HIS A 65 -9.79 -14.45 -11.83
CA HIS A 65 -10.82 -15.10 -12.64
C HIS A 65 -10.23 -15.72 -13.91
N GLU A 66 -9.49 -14.93 -14.70
CA GLU A 66 -8.89 -15.38 -15.98
C GLU A 66 -7.91 -16.56 -15.82
N HIS A 67 -7.36 -16.75 -14.63
CA HIS A 67 -6.34 -17.77 -14.34
C HIS A 67 -6.84 -18.85 -13.36
N GLY A 68 -8.13 -18.86 -13.01
CA GLY A 68 -8.74 -19.88 -12.17
C GLY A 68 -8.26 -19.86 -10.71
N PHE A 69 -7.84 -18.70 -10.19
CA PHE A 69 -7.55 -18.54 -8.77
C PHE A 69 -8.87 -18.35 -8.00
N PRO A 70 -9.28 -19.28 -7.12
CA PRO A 70 -10.59 -19.24 -6.47
C PRO A 70 -10.69 -18.15 -5.38
N VAL A 71 -9.55 -17.60 -4.96
CA VAL A 71 -9.46 -16.65 -3.85
C VAL A 71 -8.39 -15.61 -4.16
N PHE A 72 -8.71 -14.35 -3.88
CA PHE A 72 -7.74 -13.25 -3.86
C PHE A 72 -7.85 -12.44 -2.55
N THR A 73 -6.79 -11.75 -2.18
CA THR A 73 -6.74 -10.91 -0.98
C THR A 73 -5.76 -9.75 -1.17
N SER A 74 -5.60 -8.90 -0.15
CA SER A 74 -4.70 -7.77 -0.20
C SER A 74 -3.90 -7.56 1.09
N SER A 75 -2.63 -7.17 0.92
CA SER A 75 -1.79 -6.71 2.02
C SER A 75 -2.14 -5.30 2.50
N LEU A 76 -3.01 -4.54 1.81
CA LEU A 76 -3.45 -3.21 2.22
C LEU A 76 -4.03 -3.21 3.65
N GLY A 77 -4.68 -4.31 4.02
CA GLY A 77 -5.29 -4.52 5.33
C GLY A 77 -4.30 -4.52 6.50
N ILE A 78 -3.00 -4.77 6.31
CA ILE A 78 -2.04 -4.87 7.42
C ILE A 78 -1.74 -3.53 8.10
N SER A 79 -1.83 -2.41 7.38
CA SER A 79 -1.44 -1.10 7.90
C SER A 79 -2.50 -0.53 8.84
N ARG A 80 -2.13 -0.27 10.11
CA ARG A 80 -3.01 0.39 11.10
C ARG A 80 -3.54 1.75 10.65
N TRP A 81 -2.87 2.40 9.69
CA TRP A 81 -3.24 3.71 9.17
C TRP A 81 -4.36 3.63 8.13
N LYS A 82 -4.74 2.45 7.67
CA LYS A 82 -5.83 2.26 6.71
C LYS A 82 -7.15 1.90 7.39
N ASN A 83 -8.25 2.38 6.79
CA ASN A 83 -9.59 1.91 7.13
C ASN A 83 -9.80 0.51 6.52
N MET A 84 -9.89 -0.50 7.38
CA MET A 84 -10.01 -1.90 6.94
C MET A 84 -11.38 -2.19 6.32
N ALA A 85 -12.45 -1.59 6.86
CA ALA A 85 -13.79 -1.74 6.30
C ALA A 85 -13.82 -1.20 4.87
N GLN A 86 -13.28 0.01 4.64
CA GLN A 86 -13.15 0.59 3.30
C GLN A 86 -12.40 -0.31 2.31
N ILE A 87 -11.29 -0.93 2.74
CA ILE A 87 -10.52 -1.84 1.88
C ILE A 87 -11.34 -3.10 1.56
N ASN A 88 -11.98 -3.70 2.58
CA ASN A 88 -12.74 -4.93 2.41
C ASN A 88 -13.99 -4.70 1.56
N ASP A 89 -14.67 -3.56 1.72
CA ASP A 89 -15.80 -3.18 0.89
C ASP A 89 -15.40 -3.08 -0.59
N CYS A 90 -14.24 -2.50 -0.91
CA CYS A 90 -13.71 -2.48 -2.28
C CYS A 90 -13.40 -3.89 -2.80
N GLY A 91 -12.80 -4.75 -1.98
CA GLY A 91 -12.49 -6.13 -2.36
C GLY A 91 -13.74 -6.95 -2.67
N HIS A 92 -14.75 -6.88 -1.78
CA HIS A 92 -16.05 -7.53 -1.98
C HIS A 92 -16.78 -6.97 -3.20
N ARG A 93 -16.77 -5.65 -3.40
CA ARG A 93 -17.38 -5.00 -4.58
C ARG A 93 -16.74 -5.47 -5.90
N ALA A 94 -15.43 -5.62 -5.92
CA ALA A 94 -14.70 -6.11 -7.09
C ALA A 94 -15.00 -7.58 -7.38
N ALA A 95 -15.17 -8.41 -6.33
CA ALA A 95 -15.50 -9.83 -6.46
C ALA A 95 -16.95 -10.10 -6.93
N ALA A 96 -17.89 -9.22 -6.57
CA ALA A 96 -19.32 -9.43 -6.80
C ALA A 96 -19.75 -9.85 -8.23
N PRO A 97 -19.09 -9.43 -9.32
CA PRO A 97 -19.44 -9.88 -10.68
C PRO A 97 -18.98 -11.30 -11.04
N TYR A 98 -18.16 -11.96 -10.22
CA TYR A 98 -17.52 -13.24 -10.52
C TYR A 98 -18.02 -14.34 -9.56
N ASP A 99 -18.55 -15.43 -10.10
CA ASP A 99 -19.06 -16.55 -9.30
C ASP A 99 -17.96 -17.54 -8.85
N ASP A 100 -16.76 -17.43 -9.44
CA ASP A 100 -15.64 -18.37 -9.28
C ASP A 100 -14.49 -17.82 -8.41
N VAL A 101 -14.56 -16.56 -7.99
CA VAL A 101 -13.49 -15.90 -7.21
C VAL A 101 -14.05 -15.19 -5.97
N ALA A 102 -13.53 -15.54 -4.79
CA ALA A 102 -13.90 -14.91 -3.52
C ALA A 102 -12.81 -13.95 -3.00
N TYR A 103 -13.23 -12.82 -2.43
CA TYR A 103 -12.32 -11.95 -1.68
C TYR A 103 -12.15 -12.47 -0.25
N TRP A 104 -10.90 -12.77 0.13
CA TRP A 104 -10.59 -13.19 1.50
C TRP A 104 -10.22 -11.99 2.36
N ASP A 105 -11.17 -11.55 3.17
CA ASP A 105 -11.10 -10.33 3.97
C ASP A 105 -10.44 -10.51 5.35
N PHE A 106 -9.59 -11.53 5.48
CA PHE A 106 -8.95 -11.91 6.74
C PHE A 106 -8.17 -10.77 7.37
N ASN A 107 -8.40 -10.55 8.66
CA ASN A 107 -7.72 -9.50 9.41
C ASN A 107 -6.34 -9.96 9.89
N TRP A 108 -5.33 -9.80 9.02
CA TRP A 108 -3.93 -10.07 9.32
C TRP A 108 -3.30 -9.19 10.41
N ARG A 109 -3.99 -8.17 10.95
CA ARG A 109 -3.49 -7.39 12.09
C ARG A 109 -3.63 -8.16 13.41
N LYS A 110 -4.65 -9.02 13.51
CA LYS A 110 -4.94 -9.83 14.71
C LYS A 110 -3.94 -10.97 14.85
N GLY A 111 -3.93 -11.62 16.02
CA GLY A 111 -3.07 -12.78 16.27
C GLY A 111 -1.56 -12.49 16.18
N GLY A 112 -1.13 -11.23 16.38
CA GLY A 112 0.27 -10.85 16.30
C GLY A 112 0.80 -10.52 14.90
N GLY A 113 -0.03 -10.57 13.85
CA GLY A 113 0.44 -10.33 12.48
C GLY A 113 1.01 -8.93 12.23
N GLY A 114 0.52 -7.91 12.95
CA GLY A 114 1.11 -6.56 12.92
C GLY A 114 2.54 -6.52 13.47
N ALA A 115 2.82 -7.25 14.56
CA ALA A 115 4.17 -7.36 15.12
C ALA A 115 5.07 -8.18 14.19
N ARG A 116 4.55 -9.27 13.63
CA ARG A 116 5.25 -10.11 12.66
C ARG A 116 5.66 -9.34 11.40
N MET A 117 4.80 -8.44 10.90
CA MET A 117 5.13 -7.57 9.77
C MET A 117 6.34 -6.67 10.07
N ILE A 118 6.42 -6.10 11.28
CA ILE A 118 7.56 -5.26 11.70
C ILE A 118 8.82 -6.10 11.86
N GLU A 119 8.73 -7.29 12.46
CA GLU A 119 9.85 -8.22 12.59
C GLU A 119 10.44 -8.58 11.23
N ILE A 120 9.60 -8.98 10.27
CA ILE A 120 10.02 -9.31 8.90
C ILE A 120 10.62 -8.08 8.23
N SER A 121 9.99 -6.91 8.35
CA SER A 121 10.48 -5.69 7.70
C SER A 121 11.88 -5.28 8.17
N LYS A 122 12.16 -5.42 9.47
CA LYS A 122 13.51 -5.18 10.04
C LYS A 122 14.51 -6.23 9.58
N ARG A 123 14.13 -7.51 9.62
CA ARG A 123 15.00 -8.62 9.20
C ARG A 123 15.42 -8.50 7.74
N GLU A 124 14.50 -8.08 6.87
CA GLU A 124 14.75 -7.95 5.43
C GLU A 124 15.28 -6.55 5.03
N ASN A 125 15.44 -5.64 6.01
CA ASN A 125 15.84 -4.25 5.82
C ASN A 125 15.02 -3.55 4.71
N PHE A 126 13.69 -3.62 4.84
CA PHE A 126 12.78 -3.09 3.82
C PHE A 126 12.72 -1.56 3.81
N TYR A 127 12.52 -0.97 2.63
CA TYR A 127 12.28 0.46 2.51
C TYR A 127 11.03 0.89 3.29
N GLN A 128 11.22 1.79 4.24
CA GLN A 128 10.15 2.31 5.09
C GLN A 128 9.46 3.50 4.42
N GLN A 129 8.49 3.20 3.56
CA GLN A 129 7.67 4.25 2.94
C GLN A 129 6.75 4.93 3.96
N GLU A 130 6.83 6.26 4.03
CA GLU A 130 6.12 7.07 5.03
C GLU A 130 4.81 7.69 4.52
N TYR A 131 4.28 7.21 3.40
CA TYR A 131 3.05 7.68 2.76
C TYR A 131 2.32 6.52 2.07
N CYS A 132 1.04 6.69 1.72
CA CYS A 132 0.21 5.63 1.12
C CYS A 132 0.79 5.07 -0.20
N GLY A 133 1.44 5.90 -1.01
CA GLY A 133 1.94 5.55 -2.34
C GLY A 133 1.44 6.43 -3.47
N CYS A 134 0.43 7.29 -3.23
CA CYS A 134 -0.03 8.27 -4.23
C CYS A 134 0.55 9.66 -3.99
N ALA A 135 0.63 10.47 -5.04
CA ALA A 135 1.20 11.83 -5.00
C ALA A 135 0.52 12.73 -3.96
N TYR A 136 -0.81 12.64 -3.81
CA TYR A 136 -1.55 13.44 -2.83
C TYR A 136 -1.23 13.01 -1.39
N SER A 137 -1.09 11.71 -1.11
CA SER A 137 -0.67 11.26 0.23
C SER A 137 0.76 11.71 0.58
N LEU A 138 1.65 11.81 -0.42
CA LEU A 138 3.00 12.34 -0.22
C LEU A 138 2.96 13.85 0.05
N ARG A 139 2.15 14.61 -0.71
CA ARG A 139 1.90 16.04 -0.46
C ARG A 139 1.42 16.26 0.98
N ASP A 140 0.39 15.53 1.41
CA ASP A 140 -0.24 15.72 2.72
C ASP A 140 0.72 15.31 3.85
N SER A 141 1.44 14.20 3.68
CA SER A 141 2.48 13.76 4.62
C SER A 141 3.58 14.82 4.76
N ASN A 142 4.02 15.42 3.65
CA ASN A 142 5.04 16.47 3.68
C ASN A 142 4.53 17.78 4.28
N ALA A 143 3.27 18.17 4.03
CA ALA A 143 2.66 19.33 4.66
C ALA A 143 2.57 19.17 6.18
N HIS A 144 2.12 18.00 6.65
CA HIS A 144 2.09 17.68 8.07
C HIS A 144 3.49 17.66 8.69
N ARG A 145 4.48 17.06 8.03
CA ARG A 145 5.87 17.05 8.52
C ARG A 145 6.41 18.47 8.68
N LYS A 146 6.22 19.33 7.67
CA LYS A 146 6.64 20.74 7.72
C LYS A 146 5.97 21.51 8.86
N SER A 147 4.67 21.30 9.11
CA SER A 147 3.97 21.97 10.22
C SER A 147 4.48 21.53 11.61
N GLN A 148 5.18 20.40 11.68
CA GLN A 148 5.85 19.89 12.89
C GLN A 148 7.36 20.16 12.89
N GLY A 149 7.88 21.00 11.98
CA GLY A 149 9.32 21.28 11.87
C GLY A 149 10.17 20.11 11.36
N ARG A 150 9.55 19.06 10.81
CA ARG A 150 10.24 17.88 10.27
C ARG A 150 10.55 18.07 8.80
N ILE A 151 11.69 17.54 8.35
CA ILE A 151 12.05 17.56 6.93
C ILE A 151 11.06 16.73 6.08
N PRO A 152 10.79 17.09 4.81
CA PRO A 152 9.99 16.27 3.91
C PRO A 152 10.54 14.84 3.74
N VAL A 153 9.67 13.91 3.35
CA VAL A 153 10.04 12.53 3.02
C VAL A 153 11.07 12.53 1.90
N LYS A 154 12.18 11.81 2.09
CA LYS A 154 13.18 11.54 1.05
C LYS A 154 13.04 10.09 0.60
N LEU A 155 12.75 9.90 -0.70
CA LEU A 155 12.55 8.56 -1.26
C LEU A 155 13.86 7.76 -1.23
N GLY A 156 13.77 6.49 -0.87
CA GLY A 156 14.93 5.59 -0.84
C GLY A 156 15.94 5.87 0.27
N VAL A 157 15.56 6.66 1.30
CA VAL A 157 16.44 6.97 2.43
C VAL A 157 16.16 6.08 3.62
N LEU A 158 14.92 6.05 4.14
CA LEU A 158 14.60 5.39 5.40
C LEU A 158 14.36 3.88 5.22
N TYR A 159 15.05 3.04 6.00
CA TYR A 159 14.86 1.58 5.98
C TYR A 159 14.62 1.01 7.38
N TYR A 160 13.85 -0.09 7.45
CA TYR A 160 13.53 -0.74 8.71
C TYR A 160 14.76 -1.43 9.32
N GLY A 161 15.09 -1.07 10.56
CA GLY A 161 16.18 -1.71 11.30
C GLY A 161 17.55 -1.06 11.07
N ASP A 162 17.62 -0.01 10.24
CA ASP A 162 18.84 0.76 9.98
C ASP A 162 18.73 2.16 10.62
N GLU A 163 19.39 2.33 11.78
CA GLU A 163 19.40 3.60 12.50
C GLU A 163 20.16 4.71 11.75
N SER A 164 21.09 4.34 10.87
CA SER A 164 21.85 5.33 10.07
C SER A 164 20.99 6.04 9.03
N THR A 165 19.81 5.49 8.72
CA THR A 165 18.88 6.01 7.71
C THR A 165 17.86 7.00 8.27
N GLN A 166 17.89 7.28 9.57
CA GLN A 166 16.96 8.19 10.22
C GLN A 166 17.20 9.64 9.77
N TYR A 167 16.14 10.45 9.77
CA TYR A 167 16.27 11.87 9.48
C TYR A 167 16.89 12.61 10.66
N GLU A 168 17.79 13.55 10.35
CA GLU A 168 18.34 14.50 11.32
C GLU A 168 17.69 15.89 11.17
N PRO A 169 17.29 16.54 12.29
CA PRO A 169 17.19 15.98 13.63
C PRO A 169 16.03 14.96 13.71
N ALA A 170 16.20 13.94 14.57
CA ALA A 170 15.18 12.93 14.79
C ALA A 170 13.82 13.58 15.12
N PRO A 171 12.68 13.02 14.67
CA PRO A 171 11.37 13.55 15.01
C PRO A 171 11.22 13.65 16.52
N VAL A 172 10.86 14.83 17.03
CA VAL A 172 10.52 15.00 18.45
C VAL A 172 9.38 14.03 18.77
N ARG A 173 9.66 13.01 19.58
CA ARG A 173 8.63 12.13 20.13
C ARG A 173 7.84 12.96 21.13
N VAL A 174 6.65 13.40 20.73
CA VAL A 174 5.67 13.91 21.69
C VAL A 174 5.01 12.67 22.28
N ASP A 175 5.43 12.29 23.48
CA ASP A 175 4.75 11.25 24.24
C ASP A 175 3.28 11.66 24.39
N LYS A 176 2.37 10.79 23.96
CA LYS A 176 0.92 10.95 24.13
C LYS A 176 0.46 10.13 25.33
#